data_AF-A0A9D6YJ52-F1
#
_entry.id   AF-A0A9D6YJ52-F1
#
_cell.length_a   1.000
_cell.length_b   1.000
_cell.length_c   1.000
_cell.angle_alpha   90.00
_cell.angle_beta   90.00
_cell.angle_gamma   90.00
#
_symmetry.space_group_name_H-M   'P 1'
#
loop_
_entity.id
_entity.type
_entity.pdbx_description
1 polymer ?
#
loop_
_entity_poly.entity_id
_entity_poly.type
_entity_poly.pdbx_seq_one_letter_code
_entity_poly.pdbx_strand_id
1 'polypeptide(L)'
;MSSSFQTELSLPVDARMLRLAQDYVRGLAQLAGLPEDQAESLALAVWEACEDSIEHAFEGEDSGTLKLVGEVTPAALTLSLHDQGLPFYQTREPVTPGSGPESPDSACLPCRGLASIHQCVDEVRWIYHGVEGNELRLTKDLAGVCRLPAPEPETSGPRTEAVLAAAPGGYTIRLLRPGDGIHLARLMYRVYGYSYTNEDFYYPDRLDHDLDAGRHVGVVAVAGNGEIVGHAGVERPDLGPLAELGQLAVAPVHRGQGLRKLMGDRLQEEIKKLGLVGLFAEAVTIHTISQEGSDSRGLHPTGIKLLDWQAHFKTLQHRRPRSSRWEREAEPGLQRETMVFYFKYLAPPGRKAICAPSRHRGMLGKIYKNLEVDLQFLEPSGPTGPGELKVHYDQATGVGIIQVNRIGIGTLPEIYQARRDLCDMVGAKVVGLYLPLAQGGTPYLCEAVEADGFFFSGVQPHFAPDGDFLRLQYLHAELDPARIHLSSPFAKELLTYVLQEKEAFSGQLSAISKNKEL
;
A
#
# COMPACT_ATOMS: atom_id res chain seq x y z
N MET A 1 -10.53 -13.49 40.86
CA MET A 1 -10.53 -13.06 39.44
C MET A 1 -10.57 -14.30 38.58
N SER A 2 -11.08 -14.21 37.34
CA SER A 2 -10.92 -15.28 36.34
C SER A 2 -9.46 -15.73 36.31
N SER A 3 -9.20 -17.04 36.12
CA SER A 3 -7.84 -17.60 36.05
C SER A 3 -7.02 -17.03 34.89
N SER A 4 -7.69 -16.39 33.93
CA SER A 4 -7.07 -15.57 32.90
C SER A 4 -7.77 -14.22 32.78
N PHE A 5 -7.00 -13.16 32.55
CA PHE A 5 -7.54 -11.83 32.27
C PHE A 5 -6.57 -11.03 31.40
N GLN A 6 -7.12 -10.02 30.72
CA GLN A 6 -6.36 -9.08 29.89
C GLN A 6 -6.62 -7.66 30.37
N THR A 7 -5.59 -6.83 30.35
CA THR A 7 -5.65 -5.39 30.64
C THR A 7 -4.90 -4.62 29.56
N GLU A 8 -5.20 -3.32 29.46
CA GLU A 8 -4.58 -2.44 28.48
C GLU A 8 -4.26 -1.07 29.11
N LEU A 9 -3.10 -0.52 28.76
CA LEU A 9 -2.66 0.83 29.10
C LEU A 9 -2.22 1.56 27.83
N SER A 10 -2.86 2.69 27.52
CA SER A 10 -2.47 3.57 26.41
C SER A 10 -1.80 4.84 26.95
N LEU A 11 -0.60 5.15 26.47
CA LEU A 11 0.23 6.28 26.88
C LEU A 11 0.65 7.10 25.65
N PRO A 12 0.77 8.44 25.76
CA PRO A 12 1.46 9.20 24.72
C PRO A 12 2.95 8.83 24.70
N VAL A 13 3.59 8.94 23.53
CA VAL A 13 5.06 8.79 23.35
C VAL A 13 5.76 9.95 24.04
N ASP A 14 6.01 9.80 25.34
CA ASP A 14 6.62 10.81 26.21
C ASP A 14 7.35 10.13 27.36
N ALA A 15 8.64 10.42 27.51
CA ALA A 15 9.49 9.83 28.55
C ALA A 15 8.94 10.03 29.98
N ARG A 16 8.14 11.10 30.21
CA ARG A 16 7.49 11.36 31.51
C ARG A 16 6.47 10.30 31.89
N MET A 17 5.95 9.55 30.93
CA MET A 17 4.91 8.53 31.13
C MET A 17 5.50 7.15 31.42
N LEU A 18 6.81 6.95 31.26
CA LEU A 18 7.47 5.65 31.43
C LEU A 18 7.25 5.03 32.83
N ARG A 19 7.10 5.88 33.85
CA ARG A 19 6.80 5.41 35.21
C ARG A 19 5.45 4.68 35.30
N LEU A 20 4.45 5.12 34.54
CA LEU A 20 3.14 4.47 34.51
C LEU A 20 3.22 3.09 33.86
N ALA A 21 4.05 2.92 32.82
CA ALA A 21 4.30 1.61 32.21
C ALA A 21 4.95 0.65 33.20
N GLN A 22 5.96 1.09 33.96
CA GLN A 22 6.60 0.29 35.01
C GLN A 22 5.61 -0.14 36.09
N ASP A 23 4.85 0.80 36.64
CA ASP A 23 3.92 0.54 37.73
C ASP A 23 2.79 -0.41 37.29
N TYR A 24 2.34 -0.28 36.04
CA TYR A 24 1.37 -1.18 35.41
C TYR A 24 1.90 -2.61 35.29
N VAL A 25 3.12 -2.81 34.78
CA VAL A 25 3.74 -4.14 34.64
C VAL A 25 4.01 -4.77 35.99
N ARG A 26 4.48 -3.99 36.98
CA ARG A 26 4.69 -4.49 38.34
C ARG A 26 3.40 -5.01 38.95
N GLY A 27 2.30 -4.27 38.80
CA GLY A 27 0.98 -4.70 39.26
C GLY A 27 0.52 -6.00 38.59
N LEU A 28 0.74 -6.15 37.29
CA LEU A 28 0.41 -7.37 36.56
C LEU A 28 1.26 -8.57 36.99
N ALA A 29 2.56 -8.39 37.15
CA ALA A 29 3.46 -9.44 37.64
C ALA A 29 3.06 -9.92 39.04
N GLN A 30 2.69 -9.01 39.93
CA GLN A 30 2.19 -9.35 41.26
C GLN A 30 0.85 -10.10 41.21
N LEU A 31 -0.08 -9.67 40.36
CA LEU A 31 -1.36 -10.38 40.14
C LEU A 31 -1.16 -11.77 39.50
N ALA A 32 -0.11 -11.94 38.71
CA ALA A 32 0.31 -13.22 38.13
C ALA A 32 1.04 -14.13 39.14
N GLY A 33 1.31 -13.66 40.36
CA GLY A 33 1.97 -14.42 41.42
C GLY A 33 3.49 -14.49 41.30
N LEU A 34 4.12 -13.61 40.51
CA LEU A 34 5.57 -13.54 40.41
C LEU A 34 6.21 -12.94 41.68
N PRO A 35 7.40 -13.40 42.08
CA PRO A 35 8.22 -12.78 43.12
C PRO A 35 8.55 -11.30 42.81
N GLU A 36 8.76 -10.50 43.86
CA GLU A 36 8.99 -9.06 43.75
C GLU A 36 10.23 -8.70 42.91
N ASP A 37 11.32 -9.47 43.03
CA ASP A 37 12.54 -9.31 42.24
C ASP A 37 12.30 -9.56 40.74
N GLN A 38 11.46 -10.53 40.40
CA GLN A 38 11.06 -10.80 39.01
C GLN A 38 10.11 -9.74 38.48
N ALA A 39 9.19 -9.25 39.32
CA ALA A 39 8.29 -8.16 38.97
C ALA A 39 9.07 -6.86 38.67
N GLU A 40 10.09 -6.53 39.46
CA GLU A 40 10.96 -5.38 39.20
C GLU A 40 11.79 -5.57 37.92
N SER A 41 12.30 -6.79 37.70
CA SER A 41 13.07 -7.10 36.49
C SER A 41 12.22 -6.94 35.22
N LEU A 42 10.97 -7.41 35.23
CA LEU A 42 10.03 -7.22 34.12
C LEU A 42 9.65 -5.76 33.92
N ALA A 43 9.41 -5.01 35.01
CA ALA A 43 9.11 -3.60 34.92
C ALA A 43 10.28 -2.80 34.31
N LEU A 44 11.53 -3.16 34.65
CA LEU A 44 12.73 -2.58 34.04
C LEU A 44 12.83 -2.92 32.55
N ALA A 45 12.62 -4.19 32.18
CA ALA A 45 12.67 -4.61 30.77
C ALA A 45 11.65 -3.87 29.91
N VAL A 46 10.43 -3.66 30.42
CA VAL A 46 9.41 -2.88 29.71
C VAL A 46 9.76 -1.39 29.69
N TRP A 47 10.36 -0.85 30.74
CA TRP A 47 10.82 0.54 30.75
C TRP A 47 11.86 0.77 29.66
N GLU A 48 12.86 -0.10 29.57
CA GLU A 48 13.89 -0.05 28.52
C GLU A 48 13.26 -0.21 27.13
N ALA A 49 12.30 -1.13 26.96
CA ALA A 49 11.59 -1.29 25.69
C ALA A 49 10.82 -0.02 25.28
N CYS A 50 10.13 0.61 26.23
CA CYS A 50 9.37 1.83 25.97
C CYS A 50 10.31 3.00 25.70
N GLU A 51 11.39 3.15 26.46
CA GLU A 51 12.40 4.19 26.25
C GLU A 51 13.05 4.05 24.87
N ASP A 52 13.46 2.84 24.51
CA ASP A 52 14.06 2.53 23.22
C ASP A 52 13.08 2.79 22.06
N SER A 53 11.79 2.47 22.22
CA SER A 53 10.76 2.84 21.24
C SER A 53 10.62 4.36 21.10
N ILE A 54 10.52 5.09 22.21
CA ILE A 54 10.40 6.56 22.21
C ILE A 54 11.61 7.22 21.54
N GLU A 55 12.82 6.74 21.83
CA GLU A 55 14.06 7.35 21.35
C GLU A 55 14.37 6.97 19.89
N HIS A 56 14.10 5.73 19.48
CA HIS A 56 14.62 5.19 18.22
C HIS A 56 13.55 4.82 17.19
N ALA A 57 12.32 4.50 17.61
CA ALA A 57 11.25 4.15 16.69
C ALA A 57 10.64 5.40 16.03
N PHE A 58 10.59 6.51 16.76
CA PHE A 58 10.00 7.76 16.28
C PHE A 58 11.08 8.74 15.80
N GLU A 59 10.86 9.42 14.67
CA GLU A 59 11.83 10.39 14.13
C GLU A 59 11.33 11.83 14.39
N GLY A 60 11.79 12.47 15.47
CA GLY A 60 11.48 13.88 15.78
C GLY A 60 10.27 14.11 16.69
N GLU A 61 9.48 15.16 16.45
CA GLU A 61 8.26 15.52 17.22
C GLU A 61 7.03 14.64 16.87
N ASP A 62 7.20 13.32 16.70
CA ASP A 62 6.06 12.43 16.42
C ASP A 62 5.17 12.29 17.67
N SER A 63 3.91 12.74 17.58
CA SER A 63 2.89 12.47 18.59
C SER A 63 2.30 11.06 18.40
N GLY A 64 3.04 10.03 18.82
CA GLY A 64 2.56 8.65 18.81
C GLY A 64 1.84 8.25 20.10
N THR A 65 1.20 7.07 20.07
CA THR A 65 0.67 6.39 21.25
C THR A 65 1.42 5.07 21.42
N LEU A 66 1.91 4.81 22.64
CA LEU A 66 2.36 3.49 23.08
C LEU A 66 1.19 2.78 23.75
N LYS A 67 0.95 1.53 23.37
CA LYS A 67 -0.08 0.69 23.98
C LYS A 67 0.58 -0.54 24.59
N LEU A 68 0.46 -0.69 25.91
CA LEU A 68 0.85 -1.91 26.61
C LEU A 68 -0.39 -2.77 26.85
N VAL A 69 -0.34 -4.02 26.41
CA VAL A 69 -1.35 -5.03 26.69
C VAL A 69 -0.72 -6.09 27.58
N GLY A 70 -1.34 -6.35 28.71
CA GLY A 70 -0.95 -7.41 29.63
C GLY A 70 -1.98 -8.53 29.61
N GLU A 71 -1.54 -9.75 29.30
CA GLU A 71 -2.36 -10.95 29.39
C GLU A 71 -1.78 -11.89 30.45
N VAL A 72 -2.60 -12.18 31.46
CA VAL A 72 -2.27 -13.14 32.51
C VAL A 72 -3.11 -14.39 32.27
N THR A 73 -2.45 -15.54 32.20
CA THR A 73 -3.06 -16.86 32.16
C THR A 73 -2.46 -17.73 33.27
N PRO A 74 -2.98 -18.94 33.55
CA PRO A 74 -2.32 -19.85 34.49
C PRO A 74 -0.94 -20.31 34.04
N ALA A 75 -0.60 -20.17 32.75
CA ALA A 75 0.64 -20.68 32.18
C ALA A 75 1.73 -19.61 32.04
N ALA A 76 1.35 -18.36 31.73
CA ALA A 76 2.28 -17.30 31.40
C ALA A 76 1.69 -15.89 31.66
N LEU A 77 2.60 -14.94 31.86
CA LEU A 77 2.38 -13.50 31.74
C LEU A 77 2.95 -13.06 30.38
N THR A 78 2.10 -12.50 29.52
CA THR A 78 2.51 -11.91 28.23
C THR A 78 2.30 -10.40 28.27
N LEU A 79 3.35 -9.66 27.89
CA LEU A 79 3.36 -8.21 27.80
C LEU A 79 3.62 -7.81 26.34
N SER A 80 2.66 -7.14 25.73
CA SER A 80 2.73 -6.69 24.34
C SER A 80 2.80 -5.17 24.31
N LEU A 81 3.95 -4.64 23.89
CA LEU A 81 4.16 -3.21 23.65
C LEU A 81 3.92 -2.91 22.18
N HIS A 82 2.86 -2.16 21.89
CA HIS A 82 2.49 -1.73 20.55
C HIS A 82 2.88 -0.27 20.32
N ASP A 83 3.48 0.00 19.17
CA ASP A 83 3.83 1.35 18.71
C ASP A 83 3.58 1.53 17.21
N GLN A 84 3.57 2.78 16.77
CA GLN A 84 3.46 3.14 15.34
C GLN A 84 4.74 3.79 14.80
N GLY A 85 5.89 3.44 15.40
CA GLY A 85 7.22 3.91 14.97
C GLY A 85 7.75 3.13 13.77
N LEU A 86 9.03 3.36 13.45
CA LEU A 86 9.80 2.72 12.38
C LEU A 86 9.70 1.19 12.47
N PRO A 87 9.31 0.49 11.39
CA PRO A 87 9.33 -0.97 11.35
C PRO A 87 10.72 -1.54 11.68
N PHE A 88 10.74 -2.49 12.61
CA PHE A 88 11.92 -3.27 13.00
C PHE A 88 13.13 -2.42 13.42
N TYR A 89 12.95 -1.27 14.06
CA TYR A 89 14.03 -0.30 14.34
C TYR A 89 15.23 -0.85 15.12
N GLN A 90 15.05 -1.92 15.90
CA GLN A 90 16.10 -2.58 16.70
C GLN A 90 17.09 -3.44 15.89
N THR A 91 16.77 -3.83 14.65
CA THR A 91 17.74 -4.52 13.76
C THR A 91 18.75 -3.56 13.12
N ARG A 92 18.86 -2.32 13.63
CA ARG A 92 19.99 -1.45 13.30
C ARG A 92 21.26 -2.09 13.85
N GLU A 93 22.31 -2.15 13.04
CA GLU A 93 23.62 -2.60 13.53
C GLU A 93 23.98 -1.80 14.79
N PRO A 94 24.38 -2.45 15.90
CA PRO A 94 24.77 -1.74 17.09
C PRO A 94 25.91 -0.78 16.73
N VAL A 95 25.73 0.50 17.04
CA VAL A 95 26.80 1.48 16.91
C VAL A 95 27.95 0.99 17.79
N THR A 96 29.04 0.55 17.16
CA THR A 96 30.27 0.21 17.89
C THR A 96 30.65 1.41 18.75
N PRO A 97 30.73 1.29 20.10
CA PRO A 97 31.22 2.35 20.94
C PRO A 97 32.60 2.76 20.44
N GLY A 98 32.73 4.03 20.08
CA GLY A 98 33.98 4.57 19.55
C GLY A 98 35.12 4.29 20.51
N SER A 99 36.22 3.81 19.94
CA SER A 99 37.55 3.80 20.53
C SER A 99 37.98 5.23 20.89
N GLY A 100 37.58 5.68 22.08
CA GLY A 100 38.07 6.88 22.77
C GLY A 100 38.62 6.49 24.15
N PRO A 101 39.56 7.24 24.71
CA PRO A 101 40.31 6.83 25.89
C PRO A 101 39.40 6.72 27.12
N GLU A 102 39.35 5.53 27.71
CA GLU A 102 38.65 5.25 28.96
C GLU A 102 39.17 6.15 30.08
N SER A 103 38.29 6.96 30.66
CA SER A 103 38.51 7.59 31.96
C SER A 103 37.85 6.72 33.04
N PRO A 104 38.61 6.18 34.01
CA PRO A 104 38.06 5.33 35.06
C PRO A 104 37.57 6.22 36.21
N ASP A 105 36.31 6.66 36.15
CA ASP A 105 35.54 7.09 37.32
C ASP A 105 34.09 7.41 36.91
N SER A 106 33.27 6.37 36.83
CA SER A 106 31.82 6.50 36.97
C SER A 106 31.24 5.15 37.37
N ALA A 107 30.98 4.97 38.65
CA ALA A 107 30.18 3.87 39.18
C ALA A 107 28.67 4.13 38.95
N CYS A 108 28.30 4.42 37.70
CA CYS A 108 26.92 4.33 37.24
C CYS A 108 26.78 2.98 36.53
N LEU A 109 25.79 2.19 36.97
CA LEU A 109 25.38 0.94 36.34
C LEU A 109 25.38 1.08 34.81
N PRO A 110 25.94 0.11 34.06
CA PRO A 110 26.05 0.26 32.62
C PRO A 110 24.65 0.25 32.02
N CYS A 111 24.25 1.36 31.39
CA CYS A 111 23.09 1.41 30.49
C CYS A 111 23.32 0.34 29.39
N ARG A 112 22.56 -0.76 29.44
CA ARG A 112 22.87 -2.01 28.70
C ARG A 112 21.88 -2.38 27.60
N GLY A 113 20.91 -1.52 27.28
CA GLY A 113 20.00 -1.72 26.13
C GLY A 113 19.32 -3.10 26.09
N LEU A 114 18.88 -3.53 24.91
CA LEU A 114 18.12 -4.77 24.66
C LEU A 114 18.66 -6.07 25.29
N ALA A 115 19.96 -6.11 25.62
CA ALA A 115 20.59 -7.26 26.27
C ALA A 115 20.06 -7.54 27.69
N SER A 116 19.49 -6.55 28.39
CA SER A 116 18.82 -6.74 29.68
C SER A 116 17.41 -7.32 29.53
N ILE A 117 16.66 -6.96 28.48
CA ILE A 117 15.31 -7.49 28.24
C ILE A 117 15.32 -9.02 28.13
N HIS A 118 16.25 -9.57 27.34
CA HIS A 118 16.40 -11.03 27.16
C HIS A 118 16.76 -11.79 28.45
N GLN A 119 17.24 -11.11 29.50
CA GLN A 119 17.55 -11.74 30.78
C GLN A 119 16.33 -11.78 31.72
N CYS A 120 15.31 -10.97 31.45
CA CYS A 120 14.15 -10.81 32.32
C CYS A 120 12.94 -11.65 31.88
N VAL A 121 12.91 -12.10 30.62
CA VAL A 121 11.78 -12.81 30.01
C VAL A 121 12.25 -14.13 29.41
N ASP A 122 11.34 -15.09 29.24
CA ASP A 122 11.67 -16.40 28.68
C ASP A 122 11.63 -16.36 27.14
N GLU A 123 10.80 -15.48 26.57
CA GLU A 123 10.71 -15.26 25.12
C GLU A 123 10.52 -13.77 24.78
N VAL A 124 11.20 -13.32 23.72
CA VAL A 124 11.07 -11.99 23.11
C VAL A 124 10.73 -12.19 21.64
N ARG A 125 9.64 -11.58 21.16
CA ARG A 125 9.27 -11.58 19.73
C ARG A 125 8.98 -10.17 19.26
N TRP A 126 9.51 -9.83 18.09
CA TRP A 126 9.06 -8.67 17.34
C TRP A 126 8.03 -9.12 16.31
N ILE A 127 6.85 -8.51 16.34
CA ILE A 127 5.74 -8.82 15.45
C ILE A 127 5.35 -7.53 14.74
N TYR A 128 5.16 -7.60 13.43
CA TYR A 128 4.69 -6.48 12.63
C TYR A 128 3.23 -6.74 12.22
N HIS A 129 2.37 -5.75 12.43
CA HIS A 129 0.91 -5.82 12.21
C HIS A 129 0.44 -4.94 11.04
N GLY A 130 1.28 -4.73 10.03
CA GLY A 130 0.90 -3.91 8.89
C GLY A 130 0.65 -2.46 9.30
N VAL A 131 -0.49 -1.91 8.88
CA VAL A 131 -0.88 -0.53 9.21
C VAL A 131 -1.15 -0.28 10.70
N GLU A 132 -1.32 -1.33 11.51
CA GLU A 132 -1.55 -1.20 12.95
C GLU A 132 -0.26 -0.93 13.74
N GLY A 133 0.91 -1.17 13.14
CA GLY A 133 2.22 -0.83 13.69
C GLY A 133 3.05 -2.04 14.12
N ASN A 134 3.98 -1.82 15.05
CA ASN A 134 4.86 -2.84 15.59
C ASN A 134 4.35 -3.35 16.94
N GLU A 135 4.75 -4.56 17.29
CA GLU A 135 4.58 -5.14 18.62
C GLU A 135 5.90 -5.78 19.08
N LEU A 136 6.38 -5.37 20.25
CA LEU A 136 7.32 -6.15 21.05
C LEU A 136 6.52 -7.01 22.03
N ARG A 137 6.54 -8.32 21.83
CA ARG A 137 5.93 -9.30 22.73
C ARG A 137 6.98 -9.91 23.63
N LEU A 138 6.75 -9.80 24.93
CA LEU A 138 7.57 -10.36 25.99
C LEU A 138 6.74 -11.41 26.74
N THR A 139 7.26 -12.62 26.86
CA THR A 139 6.55 -13.72 27.54
C THR A 139 7.38 -14.25 28.70
N LYS A 140 6.74 -14.38 29.87
CA LYS A 140 7.27 -14.98 31.09
C LYS A 140 6.42 -16.18 31.50
N ASP A 141 7.04 -17.35 31.62
CA ASP A 141 6.34 -18.57 32.05
C ASP A 141 6.13 -18.58 33.57
N LEU A 142 4.90 -18.92 33.99
CA LEU A 142 4.48 -18.97 35.40
C LEU A 142 4.50 -20.38 36.00
N ALA A 143 4.53 -21.41 35.14
CA ALA A 143 4.71 -22.80 35.57
C ALA A 143 6.20 -23.10 35.77
N GLY A 144 6.56 -23.53 36.98
CA GLY A 144 7.94 -23.74 37.42
C GLY A 144 8.90 -24.33 36.37
N VAL A 145 9.91 -23.52 36.03
CA VAL A 145 11.21 -23.86 35.42
C VAL A 145 11.14 -24.88 34.27
N CYS A 146 10.88 -24.39 33.05
CA CYS A 146 11.34 -25.06 31.85
C CYS A 146 12.50 -24.24 31.25
N ARG A 147 13.74 -24.63 31.56
CA ARG A 147 14.91 -24.11 30.83
C ARG A 147 14.82 -24.63 29.40
N LEU A 148 14.56 -23.76 28.45
CA LEU A 148 14.90 -24.05 27.06
C LEU A 148 16.44 -24.02 26.92
N PRO A 149 17.05 -24.97 26.20
CA PRO A 149 18.48 -24.90 25.91
C PRO A 149 18.74 -23.70 25.00
N ALA A 150 19.89 -23.05 25.20
CA ALA A 150 20.34 -21.93 24.38
C ALA A 150 20.23 -22.28 22.88
N PRO A 151 19.79 -21.35 22.02
CA PRO A 151 19.87 -21.58 20.59
C PRO A 151 21.35 -21.81 20.24
N GLU A 152 21.63 -22.93 19.58
CA GLU A 152 22.91 -23.14 18.93
C GLU A 152 23.16 -21.98 17.97
N PRO A 153 24.42 -21.53 17.80
CA PRO A 153 24.71 -20.48 16.85
C PRO A 153 24.36 -21.00 15.46
N GLU A 154 23.25 -20.53 14.88
CA GLU A 154 22.98 -20.77 13.48
C GLU A 154 24.11 -20.15 12.67
N THR A 155 24.78 -21.07 12.01
CA THR A 155 25.85 -20.90 11.04
C THR A 155 25.53 -19.79 10.05
N SER A 156 26.36 -18.74 10.09
CA SER A 156 26.83 -17.98 8.94
C SER A 156 25.81 -17.80 7.80
N GLY A 157 25.01 -16.74 7.90
CA GLY A 157 24.45 -16.10 6.71
C GLY A 157 25.57 -15.74 5.71
N PRO A 158 25.25 -15.66 4.41
CA PRO A 158 26.26 -15.45 3.37
C PRO A 158 27.05 -14.19 3.68
N ARG A 159 28.36 -14.39 3.81
CA ARG A 159 29.42 -13.40 3.95
C ARG A 159 29.04 -12.10 3.23
N THR A 160 28.78 -11.05 4.01
CA THR A 160 28.68 -9.68 3.51
C THR A 160 29.94 -9.39 2.72
N GLU A 161 29.85 -9.40 1.39
CA GLU A 161 30.90 -8.81 0.58
C GLU A 161 30.99 -7.35 0.99
N ALA A 162 32.20 -6.93 1.35
CA ALA A 162 32.49 -5.55 1.67
C ALA A 162 31.99 -4.68 0.51
N VAL A 163 30.93 -3.93 0.76
CA VAL A 163 30.46 -2.88 -0.13
C VAL A 163 31.61 -1.89 -0.22
N LEU A 164 32.24 -1.82 -1.39
CA LEU A 164 33.27 -0.84 -1.71
C LEU A 164 32.72 0.55 -1.38
N ALA A 165 33.36 1.23 -0.43
CA ALA A 165 33.03 2.58 -0.04
C ALA A 165 33.06 3.50 -1.27
N ALA A 166 31.92 4.05 -1.63
CA ALA A 166 31.83 5.08 -2.65
C ALA A 166 32.36 6.41 -2.10
N ALA A 167 33.18 7.08 -2.90
CA ALA A 167 33.76 8.39 -2.63
C ALA A 167 32.69 9.48 -2.37
N PRO A 168 33.07 10.64 -1.78
CA PRO A 168 32.10 11.65 -1.30
C PRO A 168 31.25 12.18 -2.46
N GLY A 169 29.93 11.97 -2.38
CA GLY A 169 28.96 12.36 -3.43
C GLY A 169 28.40 11.19 -4.28
N GLY A 170 28.82 9.95 -4.05
CA GLY A 170 28.39 8.79 -4.84
C GLY A 170 27.13 8.10 -4.30
N TYR A 171 26.09 8.00 -5.14
CA TYR A 171 25.01 7.03 -4.96
C TYR A 171 25.29 5.81 -5.83
N THR A 172 25.08 4.61 -5.29
CA THR A 172 25.11 3.36 -6.07
C THR A 172 23.68 3.00 -6.48
N ILE A 173 23.43 2.93 -7.78
CA ILE A 173 22.14 2.48 -8.33
C ILE A 173 22.25 1.01 -8.72
N ARG A 174 21.44 0.16 -8.08
CA ARG A 174 21.47 -1.29 -8.30
C ARG A 174 20.09 -1.92 -8.18
N LEU A 175 19.96 -3.15 -8.67
CA LEU A 175 18.79 -3.97 -8.39
C LEU A 175 18.62 -4.18 -6.87
N LEU A 176 17.36 -4.22 -6.46
CA LEU A 176 16.93 -4.72 -5.15
C LEU A 176 17.24 -6.23 -5.07
N ARG A 177 17.68 -6.71 -3.91
CA ARG A 177 18.17 -8.08 -3.69
C ARG A 177 17.55 -8.66 -2.41
N PRO A 178 17.47 -9.99 -2.27
CA PRO A 178 17.12 -10.62 -1.01
C PRO A 178 17.97 -10.09 0.15
N GLY A 179 17.35 -9.83 1.29
CA GLY A 179 17.97 -9.19 2.46
C GLY A 179 17.91 -7.65 2.47
N ASP A 180 17.61 -6.99 1.35
CA ASP A 180 17.36 -5.53 1.36
C ASP A 180 16.02 -5.15 2.01
N GLY A 181 15.10 -6.13 2.19
CA GLY A 181 13.70 -5.85 2.50
C GLY A 181 13.48 -5.05 3.78
N ILE A 182 14.31 -5.24 4.80
CA ILE A 182 14.23 -4.47 6.03
C ILE A 182 14.57 -2.98 5.83
N HIS A 183 15.54 -2.70 4.95
CA HIS A 183 15.92 -1.33 4.61
C HIS A 183 14.87 -0.67 3.73
N LEU A 184 14.23 -1.44 2.83
CA LEU A 184 13.14 -0.94 2.03
C LEU A 184 11.91 -0.60 2.88
N ALA A 185 11.52 -1.47 3.82
CA ALA A 185 10.42 -1.21 4.75
C ALA A 185 10.60 0.11 5.52
N ARG A 186 11.82 0.35 6.02
CA ARG A 186 12.18 1.61 6.68
C ARG A 186 12.12 2.82 5.74
N LEU A 187 12.59 2.69 4.49
CA LEU A 187 12.47 3.76 3.49
C LEU A 187 11.00 4.09 3.21
N MET A 188 10.17 3.06 2.99
CA MET A 188 8.74 3.23 2.70
C MET A 188 8.03 3.93 3.87
N TYR A 189 8.32 3.51 5.11
CA TYR A 189 7.81 4.18 6.30
C TYR A 189 8.26 5.64 6.39
N ARG A 190 9.53 5.95 6.13
CA ARG A 190 10.01 7.36 6.17
C ARG A 190 9.35 8.25 5.12
N VAL A 191 8.96 7.68 3.98
CA VAL A 191 8.34 8.42 2.88
C VAL A 191 6.82 8.55 3.05
N TYR A 192 6.15 7.49 3.54
CA TYR A 192 4.69 7.39 3.55
C TYR A 192 4.07 7.18 4.94
N GLY A 193 4.86 6.79 5.95
CA GLY A 193 4.36 6.18 7.18
C GLY A 193 3.47 4.98 6.87
N TYR A 194 2.51 4.66 7.74
CA TYR A 194 1.55 3.58 7.48
C TYR A 194 0.42 3.93 6.50
N SER A 195 0.62 4.91 5.61
CA SER A 195 -0.35 5.28 4.57
C SER A 195 -0.12 4.61 3.22
N TYR A 196 1.02 3.94 3.03
CA TYR A 196 1.25 3.11 1.85
C TYR A 196 0.54 1.77 1.99
N THR A 197 -0.22 1.38 0.98
CA THR A 197 -1.21 0.29 1.09
C THR A 197 -0.71 -1.07 0.64
N ASN A 198 0.37 -1.13 -0.15
CA ASN A 198 1.00 -2.41 -0.40
C ASN A 198 1.78 -2.78 0.87
N GLU A 199 1.15 -3.59 1.71
CA GLU A 199 1.69 -4.01 2.99
C GLU A 199 2.95 -4.85 2.84
N ASP A 200 3.14 -5.55 1.71
CA ASP A 200 4.28 -6.44 1.51
C ASP A 200 5.61 -5.67 1.53
N PHE A 201 5.59 -4.37 1.21
CA PHE A 201 6.76 -3.49 1.37
C PHE A 201 7.19 -3.27 2.82
N TYR A 202 6.35 -3.63 3.79
CA TYR A 202 6.65 -3.60 5.20
C TYR A 202 6.92 -4.98 5.81
N TYR A 203 6.80 -6.06 5.04
CA TYR A 203 7.13 -7.42 5.46
C TYR A 203 8.36 -7.91 4.67
N PRO A 204 9.59 -7.81 5.23
CA PRO A 204 10.82 -8.16 4.52
C PRO A 204 10.80 -9.54 3.87
N ASP A 205 10.30 -10.56 4.58
CA ASP A 205 10.23 -11.93 4.06
C ASP A 205 9.27 -12.09 2.87
N ARG A 206 8.18 -11.30 2.84
CA ARG A 206 7.23 -11.31 1.72
C ARG A 206 7.83 -10.65 0.49
N LEU A 207 8.52 -9.52 0.69
CA LEU A 207 9.22 -8.85 -0.38
C LEU A 207 10.35 -9.73 -0.96
N ASP A 208 11.12 -10.41 -0.11
CA ASP A 208 12.15 -11.36 -0.57
C ASP A 208 11.52 -12.50 -1.37
N HIS A 209 10.37 -13.02 -0.91
CA HIS A 209 9.60 -14.01 -1.64
C HIS A 209 9.09 -13.49 -3.00
N ASP A 210 8.65 -12.23 -3.09
CA ASP A 210 8.20 -11.61 -4.34
C ASP A 210 9.34 -11.34 -5.33
N LEU A 211 10.53 -11.02 -4.82
CA LEU A 211 11.75 -10.90 -5.62
C LEU A 211 12.13 -12.25 -6.23
N ASP A 212 12.16 -13.30 -5.41
CA ASP A 212 12.49 -14.66 -5.85
C ASP A 212 11.45 -15.20 -6.86
N ALA A 213 10.17 -14.90 -6.65
CA ALA A 213 9.10 -15.26 -7.57
C ALA A 213 9.08 -14.39 -8.86
N GLY A 214 9.85 -13.31 -8.92
CA GLY A 214 9.81 -12.32 -10.01
C GLY A 214 8.50 -11.53 -10.10
N ARG A 215 7.72 -11.53 -9.01
CA ARG A 215 6.50 -10.72 -8.83
C ARG A 215 6.84 -9.27 -8.54
N HIS A 216 8.03 -8.99 -8.02
CA HIS A 216 8.56 -7.64 -7.87
C HIS A 216 9.91 -7.52 -8.57
N VAL A 217 10.12 -6.40 -9.27
CA VAL A 217 11.43 -6.01 -9.79
C VAL A 217 11.72 -4.59 -9.33
N GLY A 218 12.63 -4.45 -8.37
CA GLY A 218 13.01 -3.17 -7.77
C GLY A 218 14.40 -2.71 -8.15
N VAL A 219 14.58 -1.39 -8.21
CA VAL A 219 15.87 -0.70 -8.27
C VAL A 219 15.98 0.21 -7.05
N VAL A 220 17.13 0.18 -6.38
CA VAL A 220 17.42 1.00 -5.21
C VAL A 220 18.58 1.96 -5.45
N ALA A 221 18.51 3.10 -4.78
CA ALA A 221 19.62 4.02 -4.62
C ALA A 221 20.23 3.84 -3.23
N VAL A 222 21.52 3.51 -3.19
CA VAL A 222 22.28 3.29 -1.96
C VAL A 222 23.25 4.45 -1.75
N ALA A 223 23.18 5.11 -0.60
CA ALA A 223 24.09 6.18 -0.22
C ALA A 223 25.47 5.62 0.19
N GLY A 224 26.49 6.49 0.28
CA GLY A 224 27.86 6.08 0.60
C GLY A 224 28.04 5.41 1.97
N ASN A 225 27.09 5.59 2.89
CA ASN A 225 27.01 4.90 4.18
C ASN A 225 26.33 3.51 4.11
N GLY A 226 25.97 3.04 2.92
CA GLY A 226 25.27 1.76 2.71
C GLY A 226 23.75 1.82 2.85
N GLU A 227 23.18 2.98 3.18
CA GLU A 227 21.74 3.13 3.41
C GLU A 227 20.94 3.16 2.09
N ILE A 228 19.82 2.44 2.04
CA ILE A 228 18.85 2.53 0.95
C ILE A 228 18.03 3.81 1.12
N VAL A 229 18.26 4.78 0.23
CA VAL A 229 17.67 6.13 0.29
C VAL A 229 16.66 6.39 -0.82
N GLY A 230 16.51 5.45 -1.75
CA GLY A 230 15.50 5.50 -2.79
C GLY A 230 15.16 4.12 -3.33
N HIS A 231 13.94 4.00 -3.85
CA HIS A 231 13.41 2.81 -4.51
C HIS A 231 12.51 3.21 -5.70
N ALA A 232 12.53 2.41 -6.76
CA ALA A 232 11.53 2.40 -7.81
C ALA A 232 11.34 0.95 -8.29
N GLY A 233 10.11 0.51 -8.53
CA GLY A 233 9.87 -0.87 -8.92
C GLY A 233 8.68 -1.07 -9.86
N VAL A 234 8.54 -2.32 -10.28
CA VAL A 234 7.34 -2.81 -10.96
C VAL A 234 6.82 -4.06 -10.27
N GLU A 235 5.50 -4.12 -10.12
CA GLU A 235 4.78 -5.28 -9.59
C GLU A 235 4.14 -6.10 -10.72
N ARG A 236 4.09 -7.42 -10.52
CA ARG A 236 3.56 -8.41 -11.46
C ARG A 236 2.69 -9.41 -10.69
N PRO A 237 1.51 -9.00 -10.21
CA PRO A 237 0.70 -9.76 -9.26
C PRO A 237 0.32 -11.18 -9.73
N ASP A 238 0.28 -11.42 -11.05
CA ASP A 238 -0.01 -12.75 -11.63
C ASP A 238 1.09 -13.26 -12.58
N LEU A 239 2.28 -12.63 -12.59
CA LEU A 239 3.37 -12.85 -13.57
C LEU A 239 2.94 -12.75 -15.05
N GLY A 240 1.73 -12.27 -15.31
CA GLY A 240 1.15 -12.10 -16.63
C GLY A 240 1.91 -11.13 -17.53
N PRO A 241 1.34 -10.82 -18.71
CA PRO A 241 2.01 -10.01 -19.73
C PRO A 241 2.13 -8.53 -19.37
N LEU A 242 1.58 -8.09 -18.24
CA LEU A 242 1.57 -6.71 -17.79
C LEU A 242 2.33 -6.57 -16.47
N ALA A 243 2.87 -5.38 -16.24
CA ALA A 243 3.40 -5.00 -14.94
C ALA A 243 2.88 -3.62 -14.53
N GLU A 244 2.62 -3.44 -13.25
CA GLU A 244 2.29 -2.16 -12.66
C GLU A 244 3.58 -1.40 -12.38
N LEU A 245 3.69 -0.19 -12.93
CA LEU A 245 4.74 0.75 -12.55
C LEU A 245 4.27 1.56 -11.35
N GLY A 246 4.86 1.26 -10.20
CA GLY A 246 4.50 1.86 -8.92
C GLY A 246 5.71 2.07 -8.00
N GLN A 247 5.42 2.34 -6.72
CA GLN A 247 6.38 2.23 -5.61
C GLN A 247 7.64 3.13 -5.69
N LEU A 248 7.51 4.35 -6.21
CA LEU A 248 8.63 5.31 -6.23
C LEU A 248 8.80 6.01 -4.87
N ALA A 249 9.86 5.67 -4.14
CA ALA A 249 10.23 6.32 -2.88
C ALA A 249 11.59 7.01 -2.98
N VAL A 250 11.70 8.23 -2.46
CA VAL A 250 13.01 8.91 -2.24
C VAL A 250 12.96 9.60 -0.89
N ALA A 251 13.90 9.23 -0.02
CA ALA A 251 14.05 9.79 1.32
C ALA A 251 14.15 11.32 1.24
N PRO A 252 13.42 12.08 2.09
CA PRO A 252 13.30 13.53 1.97
C PRO A 252 14.61 14.30 1.87
N VAL A 253 15.62 13.90 2.66
CA VAL A 253 16.94 14.55 2.72
C VAL A 253 17.78 14.32 1.45
N HIS A 254 17.41 13.35 0.61
CA HIS A 254 18.07 13.01 -0.66
C HIS A 254 17.29 13.48 -1.91
N ARG A 255 16.19 14.22 -1.74
CA ARG A 255 15.40 14.77 -2.86
C ARG A 255 16.17 15.88 -3.59
N GLY A 256 15.85 16.09 -4.87
CA GLY A 256 16.54 17.07 -5.72
C GLY A 256 17.86 16.56 -6.34
N GLN A 257 18.34 15.37 -5.95
CA GLN A 257 19.60 14.79 -6.42
C GLN A 257 19.46 13.94 -7.70
N GLY A 258 18.34 14.05 -8.42
CA GLY A 258 18.10 13.29 -9.66
C GLY A 258 17.85 11.78 -9.50
N LEU A 259 17.80 11.25 -8.26
CA LEU A 259 17.67 9.81 -7.98
C LEU A 259 16.46 9.14 -8.66
N ARG A 260 15.32 9.83 -8.74
CA ARG A 260 14.12 9.34 -9.46
C ARG A 260 14.44 8.97 -10.90
N LYS A 261 15.20 9.82 -11.60
CA LYS A 261 15.58 9.61 -12.99
C LYS A 261 16.56 8.44 -13.09
N LEU A 262 17.60 8.44 -12.26
CA LEU A 262 18.63 7.39 -12.27
C LEU A 262 18.05 5.99 -12.02
N MET A 263 17.24 5.84 -10.97
CA MET A 263 16.57 4.57 -10.68
C MET A 263 15.56 4.19 -11.77
N GLY A 264 14.80 5.17 -12.27
CA GLY A 264 13.82 4.95 -13.32
C GLY A 264 14.43 4.52 -14.67
N ASP A 265 15.57 5.08 -15.05
CA ASP A 265 16.29 4.72 -16.26
C ASP A 265 16.81 3.28 -16.15
N ARG A 266 17.42 2.93 -15.01
CA ARG A 266 17.87 1.55 -14.76
C ARG A 266 16.70 0.57 -14.72
N LEU A 267 15.59 0.91 -14.07
CA LEU A 267 14.40 0.05 -14.01
C LEU A 267 13.84 -0.21 -15.41
N GLN A 268 13.86 0.78 -16.32
CA GLN A 268 13.45 0.58 -17.71
C GLN A 268 14.32 -0.43 -18.47
N GLU A 269 15.62 -0.49 -18.19
CA GLU A 269 16.51 -1.50 -18.78
C GLU A 269 16.12 -2.91 -18.33
N GLU A 270 15.71 -3.07 -17.07
CA GLU A 270 15.29 -4.34 -16.51
C GLU A 270 13.90 -4.75 -17.02
N ILE A 271 12.95 -3.80 -17.12
CA ILE A 271 11.62 -4.04 -17.70
C ILE A 271 11.71 -4.62 -19.12
N LYS A 272 12.65 -4.12 -19.94
CA LYS A 272 12.86 -4.61 -21.32
C LYS A 272 13.26 -6.09 -21.37
N LYS A 273 13.85 -6.63 -20.30
CA LYS A 273 14.26 -8.04 -20.22
C LYS A 273 13.12 -8.97 -19.81
N LEU A 274 12.00 -8.42 -19.30
CA LEU A 274 10.88 -9.20 -18.77
C LEU A 274 9.95 -9.75 -19.86
N GLY A 275 10.08 -9.31 -21.12
CA GLY A 275 9.22 -9.78 -22.22
C GLY A 275 7.74 -9.39 -22.09
N LEU A 276 7.46 -8.30 -21.37
CA LEU A 276 6.10 -7.81 -21.10
C LEU A 276 5.49 -7.15 -22.35
N VAL A 277 4.16 -7.22 -22.45
CA VAL A 277 3.37 -6.55 -23.50
C VAL A 277 3.23 -5.06 -23.20
N GLY A 278 3.00 -4.69 -21.94
CA GLY A 278 2.74 -3.32 -21.54
C GLY A 278 2.99 -3.04 -20.07
N LEU A 279 3.04 -1.75 -19.75
CA LEU A 279 3.02 -1.25 -18.37
C LEU A 279 1.74 -0.48 -18.14
N PHE A 280 1.18 -0.61 -16.94
CA PHE A 280 0.15 0.29 -16.45
C PHE A 280 0.63 1.01 -15.20
N ALA A 281 -0.03 2.11 -14.85
CA ALA A 281 0.20 2.81 -13.59
C ALA A 281 -1.08 3.47 -13.12
N GLU A 282 -1.16 3.66 -11.82
CA GLU A 282 -2.34 4.19 -11.16
C GLU A 282 -1.94 5.40 -10.32
N ALA A 283 -2.42 6.58 -10.72
CA ALA A 283 -1.97 7.85 -10.14
C ALA A 283 -3.13 8.60 -9.48
N VAL A 284 -2.97 8.93 -8.19
CA VAL A 284 -3.91 9.79 -7.45
C VAL A 284 -4.09 11.16 -8.10
N THR A 285 -5.21 11.81 -7.79
CA THR A 285 -5.60 13.12 -8.32
C THR A 285 -5.60 14.24 -7.28
N ILE A 286 -5.33 13.94 -6.01
CA ILE A 286 -5.06 14.97 -4.99
C ILE A 286 -3.80 15.81 -5.29
N HIS A 287 -2.88 15.28 -6.10
CA HIS A 287 -1.71 15.98 -6.62
C HIS A 287 -1.32 15.46 -8.01
N THR A 288 -0.50 16.21 -8.75
CA THR A 288 -0.07 15.83 -10.12
C THR A 288 1.27 15.08 -10.20
N ILE A 289 1.97 14.89 -9.08
CA ILE A 289 3.37 14.40 -9.07
C ILE A 289 3.51 13.00 -9.70
N SER A 290 2.65 12.05 -9.33
CA SER A 290 2.65 10.68 -9.87
C SER A 290 2.16 10.63 -11.33
N GLN A 291 1.27 11.55 -11.70
CA GLN A 291 0.78 11.70 -13.08
C GLN A 291 1.92 12.16 -14.00
N GLU A 292 2.64 13.23 -13.64
CA GLU A 292 3.83 13.72 -14.35
C GLU A 292 4.94 12.65 -14.41
N GLY A 293 5.08 11.86 -13.35
CA GLY A 293 5.98 10.70 -13.31
C GLY A 293 5.61 9.59 -14.30
N SER A 294 4.33 9.44 -14.62
CA SER A 294 3.81 8.49 -15.62
C SER A 294 3.97 9.05 -17.03
N ASP A 295 3.57 10.31 -17.24
CA ASP A 295 3.71 11.04 -18.51
C ASP A 295 5.17 11.06 -18.98
N SER A 296 6.11 11.40 -18.08
CA SER A 296 7.54 11.46 -18.40
C SER A 296 8.17 10.11 -18.80
N ARG A 297 7.46 9.00 -18.56
CA ARG A 297 7.87 7.65 -18.95
C ARG A 297 7.08 7.10 -20.14
N GLY A 298 6.32 7.97 -20.81
CA GLY A 298 5.55 7.64 -22.01
C GLY A 298 4.31 6.80 -21.74
N LEU A 299 3.76 6.83 -20.52
CA LEU A 299 2.44 6.26 -20.27
C LEU A 299 1.37 7.31 -20.61
N HIS A 300 0.24 6.85 -21.11
CA HIS A 300 -0.88 7.70 -21.51
C HIS A 300 -2.11 7.43 -20.64
N PRO A 301 -2.89 8.47 -20.26
CA PRO A 301 -4.17 8.27 -19.60
C PRO A 301 -5.11 7.45 -20.49
N THR A 302 -5.73 6.41 -19.93
CA THR A 302 -6.70 5.55 -20.62
C THR A 302 -8.00 5.38 -19.84
N GLY A 303 -8.04 5.78 -18.56
CA GLY A 303 -9.24 5.82 -17.75
C GLY A 303 -9.14 6.76 -16.55
N ILE A 304 -10.30 7.11 -15.98
CA ILE A 304 -10.42 7.82 -14.71
C ILE A 304 -11.28 6.96 -13.79
N LYS A 305 -10.71 6.57 -12.65
CA LYS A 305 -11.36 5.74 -11.63
C LYS A 305 -11.88 6.67 -10.53
N LEU A 306 -13.14 7.10 -10.65
CA LEU A 306 -13.75 8.02 -9.69
C LEU A 306 -13.97 7.34 -8.34
N LEU A 307 -13.57 8.00 -7.25
CA LEU A 307 -13.75 7.53 -5.86
C LEU A 307 -13.20 6.12 -5.60
N ASP A 308 -12.30 5.63 -6.45
CA ASP A 308 -11.90 4.23 -6.49
C ASP A 308 -11.03 3.84 -5.29
N TRP A 309 -10.44 4.81 -4.60
CA TRP A 309 -9.49 4.51 -3.55
C TRP A 309 -9.84 5.16 -2.22
N GLN A 310 -9.85 4.36 -1.16
CA GLN A 310 -9.99 4.88 0.20
C GLN A 310 -8.61 5.08 0.82
N ALA A 311 -8.09 6.30 0.71
CA ALA A 311 -6.81 6.58 1.32
C ALA A 311 -6.96 6.71 2.85
N HIS A 312 -6.24 5.86 3.59
CA HIS A 312 -5.94 6.09 5.00
C HIS A 312 -4.67 6.95 5.08
N PHE A 313 -4.71 8.21 4.63
CA PHE A 313 -3.60 9.16 4.84
C PHE A 313 -3.51 9.59 6.31
N LYS A 314 -3.43 8.64 7.26
CA LYS A 314 -3.31 8.95 8.71
C LYS A 314 -1.99 9.67 9.04
N THR A 315 -0.94 9.51 8.24
CA THR A 315 0.43 9.90 8.62
C THR A 315 1.04 11.11 7.89
N LEU A 316 0.36 11.75 6.93
CA LEU A 316 0.83 13.05 6.41
C LEU A 316 0.38 14.25 7.27
N GLN A 317 -0.42 14.01 8.32
CA GLN A 317 -1.10 15.06 9.09
C GLN A 317 -0.26 15.67 10.22
N HIS A 318 0.73 14.95 10.75
CA HIS A 318 1.42 15.39 11.98
C HIS A 318 2.82 15.97 11.75
N ARG A 319 3.39 15.86 10.54
CA ARG A 319 4.84 16.07 10.37
C ARG A 319 5.30 17.45 9.89
N ARG A 320 4.45 18.39 9.48
CA ARG A 320 4.89 19.76 9.08
C ARG A 320 3.78 20.80 9.20
N PRO A 321 4.10 22.10 9.42
CA PRO A 321 3.16 23.15 9.02
C PRO A 321 2.81 22.96 7.54
N ARG A 322 1.51 22.96 7.25
CA ARG A 322 0.89 22.80 5.93
C ARG A 322 1.52 23.77 4.91
N SER A 323 2.59 23.34 4.28
CA SER A 323 3.42 24.20 3.42
C SER A 323 2.83 24.28 2.01
N SER A 324 2.16 23.21 1.58
CA SER A 324 1.49 23.14 0.30
C SER A 324 -0.04 23.23 0.44
N ARG A 325 -0.72 23.62 -0.64
CA ARG A 325 -2.18 23.72 -0.67
C ARG A 325 -2.87 22.36 -0.55
N TRP A 326 -2.30 21.30 -1.11
CA TRP A 326 -2.92 19.96 -1.14
C TRP A 326 -2.79 19.20 0.19
N GLU A 327 -1.73 19.42 1.00
CA GLU A 327 -1.64 18.90 2.38
C GLU A 327 -2.79 19.41 3.27
N ARG A 328 -3.41 20.53 2.89
CA ARG A 328 -4.62 21.07 3.55
C ARG A 328 -5.90 20.43 3.04
N GLU A 329 -5.91 20.00 1.78
CA GLU A 329 -7.09 19.41 1.12
C GLU A 329 -7.16 17.87 1.33
N ALA A 330 -6.14 17.26 1.94
CA ALA A 330 -5.99 15.83 2.22
C ALA A 330 -6.54 15.36 3.60
N GLU A 331 -7.43 16.12 4.24
CA GLU A 331 -7.97 15.74 5.57
C GLU A 331 -8.77 14.41 5.52
N PRO A 332 -8.64 13.55 6.54
CA PRO A 332 -9.45 12.34 6.67
C PRO A 332 -10.94 12.65 6.64
N GLY A 333 -11.69 11.83 5.90
CA GLY A 333 -13.15 11.89 5.89
C GLY A 333 -13.77 12.85 4.86
N LEU A 334 -12.98 13.57 4.06
CA LEU A 334 -13.53 14.50 3.06
C LEU A 334 -14.20 13.78 1.88
N GLN A 335 -13.52 12.82 1.24
CA GLN A 335 -14.06 11.97 0.16
C GLN A 335 -12.99 10.95 -0.30
N ARG A 336 -13.43 9.84 -0.90
CA ARG A 336 -12.56 8.82 -1.53
C ARG A 336 -11.75 9.41 -2.70
N GLU A 337 -10.54 8.92 -2.88
CA GLU A 337 -9.58 9.40 -3.88
C GLU A 337 -9.95 8.92 -5.29
N THR A 338 -9.81 9.83 -6.25
CA THR A 338 -9.96 9.54 -7.68
C THR A 338 -8.58 9.27 -8.29
N MET A 339 -8.51 8.34 -9.24
CA MET A 339 -7.25 7.94 -9.84
C MET A 339 -7.28 8.00 -11.35
N VAL A 340 -6.15 8.33 -11.97
CA VAL A 340 -5.93 8.23 -13.41
C VAL A 340 -5.26 6.90 -13.69
N PHE A 341 -5.89 6.11 -14.58
CA PHE A 341 -5.32 4.86 -15.06
C PHE A 341 -4.49 5.13 -16.32
N TYR A 342 -3.20 4.82 -16.24
CA TYR A 342 -2.20 5.02 -17.28
C TYR A 342 -1.81 3.70 -17.92
N PHE A 343 -1.52 3.71 -19.22
CA PHE A 343 -1.03 2.53 -19.93
C PHE A 343 0.00 2.90 -21.00
N LYS A 344 0.94 1.99 -21.27
CA LYS A 344 1.74 1.98 -22.50
C LYS A 344 2.03 0.56 -22.97
N TYR A 345 2.09 0.38 -24.28
CA TYR A 345 2.71 -0.80 -24.87
C TYR A 345 4.24 -0.70 -24.83
N LEU A 346 4.92 -1.82 -24.62
CA LEU A 346 6.39 -1.89 -24.62
C LEU A 346 6.96 -2.22 -26.02
N ALA A 347 6.12 -2.73 -26.90
CA ALA A 347 6.40 -2.91 -28.32
C ALA A 347 5.28 -2.26 -29.14
N PRO A 348 5.53 -1.82 -30.39
CA PRO A 348 4.48 -1.26 -31.25
C PRO A 348 3.28 -2.21 -31.34
N PRO A 349 2.06 -1.76 -30.98
CA PRO A 349 0.89 -2.62 -31.00
C PRO A 349 0.45 -2.91 -32.44
N GLY A 350 -0.02 -4.14 -32.67
CA GLY A 350 -0.69 -4.49 -33.92
C GLY A 350 -2.07 -3.85 -34.05
N ARG A 351 -2.69 -4.01 -35.23
CA ARG A 351 -4.08 -3.60 -35.45
C ARG A 351 -5.01 -4.32 -34.47
N LYS A 352 -5.92 -3.58 -33.85
CA LYS A 352 -6.93 -4.11 -32.93
C LYS A 352 -8.33 -3.92 -33.49
N ALA A 353 -9.16 -4.95 -33.35
CA ALA A 353 -10.56 -4.90 -33.71
C ALA A 353 -11.41 -4.98 -32.44
N ILE A 354 -12.31 -4.01 -32.24
CA ILE A 354 -13.18 -3.93 -31.06
C ILE A 354 -14.64 -3.74 -31.46
N CYS A 355 -15.54 -4.33 -30.70
CA CYS A 355 -16.98 -4.08 -30.75
C CYS A 355 -17.36 -3.07 -29.66
N ALA A 356 -17.32 -1.79 -30.00
CA ALA A 356 -17.57 -0.70 -29.08
C ALA A 356 -18.97 -0.07 -29.25
N PRO A 357 -19.62 0.37 -28.15
CA PRO A 357 -20.86 1.16 -28.19
C PRO A 357 -20.66 2.41 -29.04
N SER A 358 -21.63 2.71 -29.93
CA SER A 358 -21.56 3.83 -30.88
C SER A 358 -21.27 5.16 -30.18
N ARG A 359 -21.92 5.39 -29.03
CA ARG A 359 -21.78 6.58 -28.18
C ARG A 359 -20.34 6.85 -27.73
N HIS A 360 -19.56 5.82 -27.44
CA HIS A 360 -18.19 5.96 -26.93
C HIS A 360 -17.10 5.86 -28.00
N ARG A 361 -17.44 5.50 -29.26
CA ARG A 361 -16.44 5.33 -30.34
C ARG A 361 -15.53 6.54 -30.50
N GLY A 362 -16.06 7.76 -30.33
CA GLY A 362 -15.29 9.00 -30.42
C GLY A 362 -14.20 9.12 -29.33
N MET A 363 -14.54 8.87 -28.07
CA MET A 363 -13.56 8.91 -26.98
C MET A 363 -12.58 7.74 -27.05
N LEU A 364 -13.08 6.53 -27.33
CA LEU A 364 -12.25 5.34 -27.55
C LEU A 364 -11.22 5.58 -28.65
N GLY A 365 -11.62 6.16 -29.79
CA GLY A 365 -10.69 6.50 -30.87
C GLY A 365 -9.56 7.43 -30.43
N LYS A 366 -9.83 8.39 -29.55
CA LYS A 366 -8.79 9.28 -28.98
C LYS A 366 -7.85 8.52 -28.04
N ILE A 367 -8.38 7.67 -27.17
CA ILE A 367 -7.58 6.82 -26.26
C ILE A 367 -6.64 5.92 -27.07
N TYR A 368 -7.16 5.16 -28.02
CA TYR A 368 -6.35 4.24 -28.84
C TYR A 368 -5.35 4.97 -29.74
N LYS A 369 -5.69 6.16 -30.25
CA LYS A 369 -4.75 7.01 -30.99
C LYS A 369 -3.55 7.42 -30.13
N ASN A 370 -3.78 7.79 -28.86
CA ASN A 370 -2.69 8.12 -27.94
C ASN A 370 -1.83 6.91 -27.58
N LEU A 371 -2.38 5.69 -27.69
CA LEU A 371 -1.63 4.44 -27.54
C LEU A 371 -0.98 3.96 -28.84
N GLU A 372 -1.08 4.74 -29.93
CA GLU A 372 -0.55 4.40 -31.26
C GLU A 372 -1.12 3.08 -31.82
N VAL A 373 -2.36 2.75 -31.48
CA VAL A 373 -3.06 1.54 -31.95
C VAL A 373 -3.86 1.86 -33.22
N ASP A 374 -3.65 1.05 -34.27
CA ASP A 374 -4.56 1.02 -35.43
C ASP A 374 -5.87 0.32 -35.03
N LEU A 375 -6.94 1.09 -34.91
CA LEU A 375 -8.22 0.63 -34.37
C LEU A 375 -9.26 0.39 -35.47
N GLN A 376 -9.86 -0.79 -35.46
CA GLN A 376 -11.03 -1.15 -36.27
C GLN A 376 -12.25 -1.34 -35.37
N PHE A 377 -13.35 -0.66 -35.70
CA PHE A 377 -14.65 -0.94 -35.08
C PHE A 377 -15.36 -2.07 -35.83
N LEU A 378 -15.81 -3.06 -35.08
CA LEU A 378 -16.63 -4.17 -35.56
C LEU A 378 -18.12 -3.89 -35.32
N GLU A 379 -18.95 -4.51 -36.15
CA GLU A 379 -20.40 -4.48 -35.96
C GLU A 379 -20.83 -5.42 -34.83
N PRO A 380 -21.84 -5.04 -34.04
CA PRO A 380 -22.34 -5.85 -32.94
C PRO A 380 -23.07 -7.09 -33.44
N SER A 381 -22.78 -8.24 -32.83
CA SER A 381 -23.43 -9.53 -33.12
C SER A 381 -24.35 -10.02 -32.00
N GLY A 382 -24.34 -9.36 -30.84
CA GLY A 382 -25.18 -9.70 -29.70
C GLY A 382 -24.57 -10.74 -28.76
N PRO A 383 -25.12 -10.86 -27.54
CA PRO A 383 -24.75 -11.92 -26.61
C PRO A 383 -25.16 -13.29 -27.18
N THR A 384 -24.25 -14.26 -27.16
CA THR A 384 -24.53 -15.64 -27.60
C THR A 384 -23.99 -16.65 -26.59
N GLY A 385 -24.70 -17.76 -26.42
CA GLY A 385 -24.26 -18.83 -25.51
C GLY A 385 -24.23 -18.43 -24.02
N PRO A 386 -23.51 -19.21 -23.19
CA PRO A 386 -23.40 -18.97 -21.76
C PRO A 386 -22.36 -17.89 -21.43
N GLY A 387 -22.70 -17.01 -20.48
CA GLY A 387 -21.80 -16.00 -19.96
C GLY A 387 -20.77 -16.56 -18.98
N GLU A 388 -19.78 -15.73 -18.65
CA GLU A 388 -18.84 -15.95 -17.56
C GLU A 388 -18.45 -14.59 -16.98
N LEU A 389 -18.72 -14.39 -15.69
CA LEU A 389 -18.28 -13.21 -14.96
C LEU A 389 -17.69 -13.58 -13.61
N LYS A 390 -16.85 -12.69 -13.09
CA LYS A 390 -16.27 -12.75 -11.75
C LYS A 390 -16.69 -11.50 -10.99
N VAL A 391 -17.06 -11.69 -9.73
CA VAL A 391 -17.38 -10.59 -8.81
C VAL A 391 -16.38 -10.62 -7.66
N HIS A 392 -15.79 -9.48 -7.37
CA HIS A 392 -14.84 -9.31 -6.27
C HIS A 392 -15.19 -8.05 -5.48
N TYR A 393 -15.02 -8.10 -4.17
CA TYR A 393 -15.07 -6.94 -3.30
C TYR A 393 -13.75 -6.81 -2.59
N ASP A 394 -13.07 -5.70 -2.83
CA ASP A 394 -11.85 -5.35 -2.12
C ASP A 394 -12.23 -4.63 -0.83
N GLN A 395 -11.98 -5.28 0.31
CA GLN A 395 -12.28 -4.72 1.63
C GLN A 395 -11.38 -3.53 1.98
N ALA A 396 -10.13 -3.51 1.49
CA ALA A 396 -9.18 -2.47 1.81
C ALA A 396 -9.54 -1.16 1.10
N THR A 397 -9.95 -1.25 -0.17
CA THR A 397 -10.38 -0.07 -0.93
C THR A 397 -11.88 0.19 -0.80
N GLY A 398 -12.70 -0.79 -0.45
CA GLY A 398 -14.17 -0.68 -0.41
C GLY A 398 -14.83 -0.63 -1.80
N VAL A 399 -14.14 -1.16 -2.82
CA VAL A 399 -14.60 -1.20 -4.22
C VAL A 399 -15.12 -2.58 -4.58
N GLY A 400 -16.28 -2.61 -5.23
CA GLY A 400 -16.79 -3.79 -5.92
C GLY A 400 -16.32 -3.83 -7.37
N ILE A 401 -15.96 -5.00 -7.88
CA ILE A 401 -15.57 -5.20 -9.28
C ILE A 401 -16.43 -6.32 -9.86
N ILE A 402 -17.08 -6.05 -10.99
CA ILE A 402 -17.77 -7.02 -11.83
C ILE A 402 -16.96 -7.13 -13.12
N GLN A 403 -16.27 -8.24 -13.32
CA GLN A 403 -15.48 -8.51 -14.52
C GLN A 403 -16.18 -9.55 -15.39
N VAL A 404 -16.59 -9.16 -16.60
CA VAL A 404 -17.20 -10.08 -17.56
C VAL A 404 -16.11 -10.66 -18.46
N ASN A 405 -15.78 -11.94 -18.31
CA ASN A 405 -14.80 -12.61 -19.18
C ASN A 405 -15.43 -13.08 -20.50
N ARG A 406 -16.70 -13.48 -20.46
CA ARG A 406 -17.46 -13.92 -21.63
C ARG A 406 -18.89 -13.43 -21.54
N ILE A 407 -19.36 -12.77 -22.60
CA ILE A 407 -20.73 -12.26 -22.71
C ILE A 407 -21.62 -13.35 -23.28
N GLY A 408 -22.68 -13.69 -22.54
CA GLY A 408 -23.73 -14.61 -22.96
C GLY A 408 -25.12 -14.07 -22.64
N ILE A 409 -26.15 -14.86 -22.95
CA ILE A 409 -27.56 -14.45 -22.88
C ILE A 409 -27.99 -14.09 -21.44
N GLY A 410 -27.41 -14.75 -20.44
CA GLY A 410 -27.70 -14.53 -19.01
C GLY A 410 -26.85 -13.46 -18.31
N THR A 411 -25.86 -12.88 -19.00
CA THR A 411 -24.87 -12.01 -18.35
C THR A 411 -25.48 -10.74 -17.77
N LEU A 412 -26.46 -10.13 -18.44
CA LEU A 412 -27.04 -8.86 -17.99
C LEU A 412 -27.80 -8.98 -16.65
N PRO A 413 -28.72 -9.94 -16.45
CA PRO A 413 -29.32 -10.19 -15.14
C PRO A 413 -28.29 -10.44 -14.02
N GLU A 414 -27.20 -11.16 -14.30
CA GLU A 414 -26.14 -11.41 -13.32
C GLU A 414 -25.40 -10.13 -12.93
N ILE A 415 -25.13 -9.22 -13.88
CA ILE A 415 -24.55 -7.90 -13.58
C ILE A 415 -25.45 -7.10 -12.63
N TYR A 416 -26.77 -7.05 -12.90
CA TYR A 416 -27.71 -6.34 -12.04
C TYR A 416 -27.77 -6.93 -10.63
N GLN A 417 -27.76 -8.26 -10.52
CA GLN A 417 -27.73 -8.91 -9.22
C GLN A 417 -26.43 -8.59 -8.48
N ALA A 418 -25.28 -8.75 -9.14
CA ALA A 418 -23.98 -8.47 -8.55
C ALA A 418 -23.84 -7.01 -8.10
N ARG A 419 -24.34 -6.03 -8.89
CA ARG A 419 -24.32 -4.61 -8.47
C ARG A 419 -25.14 -4.41 -7.20
N ARG A 420 -26.36 -4.97 -7.12
CA ARG A 420 -27.21 -4.86 -5.92
C ARG A 420 -26.54 -5.51 -4.72
N ASP A 421 -25.98 -6.70 -4.86
CA ASP A 421 -25.31 -7.39 -3.77
C ASP A 421 -24.10 -6.57 -3.26
N LEU A 422 -23.28 -6.04 -4.17
CA LEU A 422 -22.15 -5.19 -3.82
C LEU A 422 -22.57 -3.90 -3.09
N CYS A 423 -23.58 -3.19 -3.59
CA CYS A 423 -24.01 -1.93 -2.99
C CYS A 423 -24.82 -2.14 -1.70
N ASP A 424 -25.84 -2.99 -1.75
CA ASP A 424 -26.89 -3.06 -0.73
C ASP A 424 -26.54 -4.03 0.40
N MET A 425 -25.79 -5.10 0.11
CA MET A 425 -25.41 -6.11 1.12
C MET A 425 -24.01 -5.88 1.67
N VAL A 426 -23.05 -5.55 0.79
CA VAL A 426 -21.64 -5.38 1.17
C VAL A 426 -21.30 -3.91 1.48
N GLY A 427 -22.07 -2.95 0.94
CA GLY A 427 -21.86 -1.53 1.19
C GLY A 427 -20.79 -0.88 0.31
N ALA A 428 -20.48 -1.47 -0.85
CA ALA A 428 -19.52 -0.92 -1.82
C ALA A 428 -19.92 0.50 -2.23
N LYS A 429 -18.97 1.43 -2.17
CA LYS A 429 -19.19 2.85 -2.54
C LYS A 429 -19.02 3.09 -4.03
N VAL A 430 -18.26 2.22 -4.68
CA VAL A 430 -18.00 2.24 -6.12
C VAL A 430 -18.08 0.81 -6.62
N VAL A 431 -18.73 0.63 -7.77
CA VAL A 431 -18.70 -0.64 -8.51
C VAL A 431 -18.08 -0.40 -9.88
N GLY A 432 -16.92 -1.00 -10.13
CA GLY A 432 -16.33 -1.09 -11.47
C GLY A 432 -16.95 -2.23 -12.27
N LEU A 433 -17.29 -1.99 -13.53
CA LEU A 433 -17.77 -3.01 -14.46
C LEU A 433 -16.86 -3.07 -15.68
N TYR A 434 -16.33 -4.25 -15.99
CA TYR A 434 -15.39 -4.48 -17.09
C TYR A 434 -16.04 -5.36 -18.16
N LEU A 435 -16.21 -4.79 -19.37
CA LEU A 435 -16.82 -5.47 -20.52
C LEU A 435 -15.78 -5.74 -21.62
N PRO A 436 -15.66 -6.96 -22.16
CA PRO A 436 -14.60 -7.34 -23.09
C PRO A 436 -14.85 -6.73 -24.48
N LEU A 437 -13.99 -5.81 -24.91
CA LEU A 437 -14.17 -5.06 -26.16
C LEU A 437 -14.05 -5.92 -27.42
N ALA A 438 -13.48 -7.13 -27.35
CA ALA A 438 -13.42 -8.02 -28.50
C ALA A 438 -14.75 -8.72 -28.82
N GLN A 439 -15.73 -8.68 -27.90
CA GLN A 439 -16.95 -9.48 -28.00
C GLN A 439 -18.14 -8.69 -28.53
N GLY A 440 -18.86 -9.26 -29.49
CA GLY A 440 -19.97 -8.61 -30.18
C GLY A 440 -21.20 -8.27 -29.32
N GLY A 441 -21.25 -8.76 -28.08
CA GLY A 441 -22.29 -8.43 -27.10
C GLY A 441 -22.02 -7.14 -26.30
N THR A 442 -20.80 -6.61 -26.32
CA THR A 442 -20.41 -5.45 -25.50
C THR A 442 -21.26 -4.20 -25.74
N PRO A 443 -21.61 -3.83 -26.99
CA PRO A 443 -22.49 -2.67 -27.21
C PRO A 443 -23.87 -2.81 -26.54
N TYR A 444 -24.48 -4.00 -26.61
CA TYR A 444 -25.80 -4.25 -26.02
C TYR A 444 -25.78 -4.21 -24.50
N LEU A 445 -24.77 -4.84 -23.88
CA LEU A 445 -24.63 -4.83 -22.43
C LEU A 445 -24.34 -3.42 -21.93
N CYS A 446 -23.44 -2.68 -22.60
CA CYS A 446 -23.11 -1.30 -22.23
C CYS A 446 -24.34 -0.40 -22.21
N GLU A 447 -25.14 -0.40 -23.28
CA GLU A 447 -26.35 0.41 -23.36
C GLU A 447 -27.34 0.07 -22.23
N ALA A 448 -27.51 -1.23 -21.94
CA ALA A 448 -28.41 -1.68 -20.87
C ALA A 448 -27.93 -1.27 -19.47
N VAL A 449 -26.64 -1.44 -19.16
CA VAL A 449 -26.10 -1.10 -17.82
C VAL A 449 -25.97 0.41 -17.62
N GLU A 450 -25.77 1.19 -18.69
CA GLU A 450 -25.82 2.65 -18.63
C GLU A 450 -27.22 3.15 -18.25
N ALA A 451 -28.27 2.47 -18.75
CA ALA A 451 -29.65 2.74 -18.33
C ALA A 451 -29.93 2.35 -16.86
N ASP A 452 -29.06 1.55 -16.23
CA ASP A 452 -29.08 1.22 -14.79
C ASP A 452 -28.11 2.09 -13.95
N GLY A 453 -27.47 3.08 -14.57
CA GLY A 453 -26.66 4.09 -13.89
C GLY A 453 -25.16 3.84 -13.87
N PHE A 454 -24.67 2.82 -14.58
CA PHE A 454 -23.25 2.77 -14.93
C PHE A 454 -22.91 3.90 -15.93
N PHE A 455 -21.66 4.32 -15.95
CA PHE A 455 -21.17 5.30 -16.93
C PHE A 455 -19.73 4.99 -17.33
N PHE A 456 -19.32 5.47 -18.51
CA PHE A 456 -17.98 5.31 -19.03
C PHE A 456 -16.90 5.79 -18.06
N SER A 457 -15.86 4.98 -17.81
CA SER A 457 -14.70 5.34 -16.99
C SER A 457 -13.35 5.07 -17.65
N GLY A 458 -13.32 4.52 -18.87
CA GLY A 458 -12.08 4.36 -19.64
C GLY A 458 -11.93 3.00 -20.31
N VAL A 459 -10.68 2.64 -20.59
CA VAL A 459 -10.25 1.36 -21.17
C VAL A 459 -9.17 0.75 -20.29
N GLN A 460 -9.18 -0.57 -20.16
CA GLN A 460 -8.09 -1.35 -19.57
C GLN A 460 -7.44 -2.21 -20.67
N PRO A 461 -6.36 -1.73 -21.30
CA PRO A 461 -5.73 -2.47 -22.39
C PRO A 461 -5.07 -3.77 -21.90
N HIS A 462 -5.34 -4.87 -22.59
CA HIS A 462 -4.73 -6.19 -22.39
C HIS A 462 -5.07 -6.91 -21.07
N PHE A 463 -6.12 -6.48 -20.37
CA PHE A 463 -6.62 -7.16 -19.17
C PHE A 463 -7.72 -8.20 -19.46
N ALA A 464 -8.37 -8.13 -20.62
CA ALA A 464 -9.39 -9.11 -20.99
C ALA A 464 -8.73 -10.38 -21.54
N PRO A 465 -9.32 -11.58 -21.33
CA PRO A 465 -8.80 -12.83 -21.90
C PRO A 465 -8.59 -12.78 -23.42
N ASP A 466 -9.38 -11.95 -24.11
CA ASP A 466 -9.38 -11.77 -25.56
C ASP A 466 -9.01 -10.35 -26.00
N GLY A 467 -8.40 -9.54 -25.12
CA GLY A 467 -7.90 -8.22 -25.47
C GLY A 467 -8.12 -7.16 -24.39
N ASP A 468 -8.93 -6.16 -24.69
CA ASP A 468 -9.07 -4.95 -23.87
C ASP A 468 -10.43 -4.94 -23.17
N PHE A 469 -10.49 -4.42 -21.94
CA PHE A 469 -11.76 -4.14 -21.27
C PHE A 469 -12.21 -2.70 -21.52
N LEU A 470 -13.49 -2.51 -21.82
CA LEU A 470 -14.19 -1.27 -21.59
C LEU A 470 -14.48 -1.17 -20.09
N ARG A 471 -14.11 -0.05 -19.46
CA ARG A 471 -14.40 0.19 -18.05
C ARG A 471 -15.60 1.11 -17.91
N LEU A 472 -16.54 0.67 -17.08
CA LEU A 472 -17.69 1.43 -16.62
C LEU A 472 -17.64 1.53 -15.09
N GLN A 473 -18.28 2.53 -14.51
CA GLN A 473 -18.39 2.69 -13.07
C GLN A 473 -19.82 3.03 -12.66
N TYR A 474 -20.22 2.55 -11.49
CA TYR A 474 -21.42 2.97 -10.77
C TYR A 474 -20.97 3.56 -9.43
N LEU A 475 -21.45 4.77 -9.10
CA LEU A 475 -21.12 5.42 -7.83
C LEU A 475 -22.30 5.33 -6.86
N HIS A 476 -22.05 4.74 -5.70
CA HIS A 476 -22.94 4.72 -4.55
C HIS A 476 -22.44 5.68 -3.44
N ALA A 477 -21.80 6.76 -3.87
CA ALA A 477 -21.26 7.83 -3.04
C ALA A 477 -21.25 9.15 -3.82
N GLU A 478 -21.28 10.27 -3.09
CA GLU A 478 -21.18 11.60 -3.68
C GLU A 478 -19.74 11.92 -4.11
N LEU A 479 -19.63 12.65 -5.22
CA LEU A 479 -18.37 13.10 -5.79
C LEU A 479 -18.35 14.63 -5.79
N ASP A 480 -17.32 15.22 -5.20
CA ASP A 480 -16.89 16.60 -5.44
C ASP A 480 -15.79 16.60 -6.52
N PRO A 481 -16.09 17.06 -7.76
CA PRO A 481 -15.10 17.14 -8.83
C PRO A 481 -14.02 18.20 -8.59
N ALA A 482 -14.24 19.19 -7.72
CA ALA A 482 -13.27 20.26 -7.46
C ALA A 482 -12.00 19.76 -6.77
N ARG A 483 -12.05 18.55 -6.20
CA ARG A 483 -10.90 17.89 -5.55
C ARG A 483 -10.02 17.10 -6.53
N ILE A 484 -10.40 17.00 -7.79
CA ILE A 484 -9.66 16.25 -8.82
C ILE A 484 -8.68 17.20 -9.53
N HIS A 485 -7.38 16.96 -9.34
CA HIS A 485 -6.31 17.71 -10.01
C HIS A 485 -5.62 16.84 -11.05
N LEU A 486 -5.48 17.36 -12.28
CA LEU A 486 -4.92 16.64 -13.41
C LEU A 486 -3.81 17.43 -14.11
N SER A 487 -2.70 16.77 -14.45
CA SER A 487 -1.60 17.37 -15.22
C SER A 487 -1.89 17.40 -16.72
N SER A 488 -2.26 16.25 -17.27
CA SER A 488 -2.36 16.02 -18.71
C SER A 488 -3.60 16.69 -19.32
N PRO A 489 -3.46 17.42 -20.45
CA PRO A 489 -4.60 17.94 -21.20
C PRO A 489 -5.60 16.85 -21.59
N PHE A 490 -5.10 15.66 -21.98
CA PHE A 490 -5.95 14.54 -22.34
C PHE A 490 -6.66 13.94 -21.13
N ALA A 491 -6.01 13.88 -19.96
CA ALA A 491 -6.69 13.42 -18.74
C ALA A 491 -7.86 14.36 -18.37
N LYS A 492 -7.70 15.69 -18.55
CA LYS A 492 -8.78 16.67 -18.31
C LYS A 492 -9.94 16.51 -19.29
N GLU A 493 -9.64 16.27 -20.56
CA GLU A 493 -10.64 15.95 -21.57
C GLU A 493 -11.39 14.66 -21.22
N LEU A 494 -10.66 13.62 -20.81
CA LEU A 494 -11.22 12.34 -20.40
C LEU A 494 -12.12 12.48 -19.17
N LEU A 495 -11.68 13.21 -18.14
CA LEU A 495 -12.52 13.48 -16.96
C LEU A 495 -13.80 14.23 -17.34
N THR A 496 -13.70 15.23 -18.22
CA THR A 496 -14.88 16.00 -18.69
C THR A 496 -15.90 15.06 -19.32
N TYR A 497 -15.44 14.15 -20.17
CA TYR A 497 -16.30 13.15 -20.79
C TYR A 497 -16.91 12.18 -19.77
N VAL A 498 -16.11 11.64 -18.84
CA VAL A 498 -16.59 10.75 -17.77
C VAL A 498 -17.69 11.42 -16.93
N LEU A 499 -17.52 12.69 -16.55
CA LEU A 499 -18.51 13.44 -15.79
C LEU A 499 -19.80 13.69 -16.58
N GLN A 500 -19.68 14.00 -17.88
CA GLN A 500 -20.85 14.14 -18.77
C GLN A 500 -21.66 12.85 -18.88
N GLU A 501 -20.98 11.70 -19.03
CA GLU A 501 -21.66 10.40 -19.11
C GLU A 501 -22.34 10.05 -17.79
N LYS A 502 -21.73 10.39 -16.65
CA LYS A 502 -22.35 10.25 -15.32
C LYS A 502 -23.61 11.13 -15.18
N GLU A 503 -23.57 12.38 -15.64
CA GLU A 503 -24.70 13.33 -15.51
C GLU A 503 -25.87 13.00 -16.45
N ALA A 504 -25.59 12.48 -17.65
CA ALA A 504 -26.62 12.09 -18.62
C ALA A 504 -27.66 11.12 -18.04
N PHE A 505 -27.25 10.28 -17.07
CA PHE A 505 -28.13 9.41 -16.31
C PHE A 505 -28.98 10.16 -15.26
N SER A 506 -28.37 11.05 -14.47
CA SER A 506 -29.09 11.84 -13.45
C SER A 506 -30.17 12.74 -14.06
N GLY A 507 -29.94 13.26 -15.27
CA GLY A 507 -30.94 14.03 -16.03
C GLY A 507 -32.15 13.20 -16.46
N GLN A 508 -31.95 11.95 -16.88
CA GLN A 508 -33.03 11.04 -17.31
C GLN A 508 -33.95 10.64 -16.14
N LEU A 509 -33.40 10.39 -14.94
CA LEU A 509 -34.21 10.13 -13.75
C LEU A 509 -35.08 11.34 -13.34
N SER A 510 -34.55 12.56 -13.46
CA SER A 510 -35.32 13.78 -13.13
C SER A 510 -36.49 14.03 -14.11
N ALA A 511 -36.33 13.67 -15.39
CA ALA A 511 -37.35 13.79 -16.40
C ALA A 511 -38.45 12.71 -16.26
N ILE A 512 -38.09 11.49 -15.85
CA ILE A 512 -39.05 10.41 -15.60
C ILE A 512 -39.87 10.67 -14.33
N SER A 513 -39.27 11.24 -13.29
CA SER A 513 -40.01 11.64 -12.07
C SER A 513 -41.00 12.78 -12.32
N LYS A 514 -40.65 13.77 -13.15
CA LYS A 514 -41.58 14.85 -13.54
C LYS A 514 -42.75 14.38 -14.41
N ASN A 515 -42.56 13.32 -15.20
CA ASN A 515 -43.64 12.72 -16.00
C ASN A 515 -44.55 11.76 -15.22
N LYS A 516 -44.24 11.44 -13.95
CA LYS A 516 -45.14 10.69 -13.05
C LYS A 516 -46.01 11.59 -12.16
N GLU A 517 -45.76 12.91 -12.17
CA GLU A 517 -46.55 13.91 -11.44
C GLU A 517 -47.53 14.69 -12.34
N LEU A 518 -47.65 14.28 -13.62
CA LEU A 518 -48.68 14.70 -14.58
C LEU A 518 -49.60 13.51 -14.88
#